data_AF-A0A430RWU7-F1
#
_entry.id   AF-A0A430RWU7-F1
#
_cell.length_a   1.000
_cell.length_b   1.000
_cell.length_c   1.000
_cell.angle_alpha   90.00
_cell.angle_beta   90.00
_cell.angle_gamma   90.00
#
_symmetry.space_group_name_H-M   'P 1'
#
loop_
_entity.id
_entity.type
_entity.pdbx_description
1 polymer ?
#
loop_
_entity_poly.entity_id
_entity_poly.type
_entity_poly.pdbx_seq_one_letter_code
_entity_poly.pdbx_strand_id
1 'polypeptide(L)'
;MREEILAQARARMEELTKPPRALGYLEEVALRLAALQGRVKPELGRGAVVVAAADHGVVAEGVSAYPQEVTRQMVLNFLRGGAAINQFA
;
A
#
# COMPACT_ATOMS: atom_id res chain seq x y z
N MET A 1 -13.33 9.63 10.60
CA MET A 1 -12.51 10.46 9.70
C MET A 1 -12.70 11.90 10.15
N ARG A 2 -11.65 12.73 10.23
CA ARG A 2 -11.80 14.11 10.74
C ARG A 2 -12.30 15.03 9.62
N GLU A 3 -13.61 15.25 9.57
CA GLU A 3 -14.27 16.01 8.52
C GLU A 3 -13.77 17.46 8.42
N GLU A 4 -13.49 18.09 9.56
CA GLU A 4 -12.92 19.44 9.61
C GLU A 4 -11.55 19.52 8.90
N ILE A 5 -10.66 18.57 9.18
CA ILE A 5 -9.34 18.50 8.52
C ILE A 5 -9.49 18.22 7.03
N LEU A 6 -10.44 17.38 6.63
CA LEU A 6 -10.72 17.13 5.22
C LEU A 6 -11.16 18.43 4.51
N ALA A 7 -12.02 19.24 5.13
CA ALA A 7 -12.46 20.51 4.57
C ALA A 7 -11.29 21.52 4.46
N GLN A 8 -10.47 21.65 5.51
CA GLN A 8 -9.28 22.51 5.51
C GLN A 8 -8.24 22.06 4.46
N ALA A 9 -8.03 20.75 4.31
CA ALA A 9 -7.13 20.19 3.30
C ALA A 9 -7.65 20.41 1.87
N ARG A 10 -8.97 20.32 1.65
CA ARG A 10 -9.60 20.64 0.36
C ARG A 10 -9.40 22.12 0.01
N ALA A 11 -9.71 23.02 0.93
CA ALA A 11 -9.50 24.46 0.73
C ALA A 11 -8.04 24.75 0.36
N ARG A 12 -7.09 24.18 1.10
CA ARG A 12 -5.67 24.31 0.79
C ARG A 12 -5.31 23.75 -0.60
N MET A 13 -5.87 22.61 -1.01
CA MET A 13 -5.58 21.96 -2.30
C MET A 13 -5.95 22.84 -3.49
N GLU A 14 -7.04 23.60 -3.38
CA GLU A 14 -7.51 24.57 -4.39
C GLU A 14 -6.62 25.82 -4.46
N GLU A 15 -5.96 26.20 -3.36
CA GLU A 15 -5.06 27.35 -3.29
C GLU A 15 -3.60 27.04 -3.69
N LEU A 16 -3.25 25.77 -3.90
CA LEU A 16 -1.90 25.41 -4.35
C LEU A 16 -1.62 26.01 -5.74
N THR A 17 -0.37 26.40 -5.99
CA THR A 17 0.09 26.99 -7.26
C THR A 17 0.15 25.97 -8.39
N LYS A 18 -1.02 25.49 -8.82
CA LYS A 18 -1.26 24.53 -9.91
C LYS A 18 -2.63 24.83 -10.52
N PRO A 19 -2.88 24.49 -11.80
CA PRO A 19 -4.25 24.51 -12.32
C PRO A 19 -5.15 23.59 -11.48
N PRO A 20 -6.44 23.93 -11.32
CA PRO A 20 -7.38 23.06 -10.60
C PRO A 20 -7.36 21.63 -11.14
N ARG A 21 -7.27 20.65 -10.23
CA ARG A 21 -7.21 19.20 -10.55
C ARG A 21 -5.99 18.73 -11.35
N ALA A 22 -4.95 19.54 -11.51
CA ALA A 22 -3.78 19.19 -12.33
C ALA A 22 -3.02 17.94 -11.83
N LEU A 23 -3.13 17.58 -10.54
CA LEU A 23 -2.49 16.37 -10.00
C LEU A 23 -3.43 15.15 -10.00
N GLY A 24 -4.66 15.30 -10.51
CA GLY A 24 -5.62 14.21 -10.69
C GLY A 24 -5.86 13.40 -9.42
N TYR A 25 -5.71 12.08 -9.52
CA TYR A 25 -5.96 11.15 -8.41
C TYR A 25 -5.07 11.39 -7.18
N LEU A 26 -3.88 11.96 -7.36
CA LEU A 26 -2.98 12.26 -6.23
C LEU A 26 -3.56 13.30 -5.28
N GLU A 27 -4.44 14.19 -5.76
CA GLU A 27 -5.13 15.15 -4.89
C GLU A 27 -6.07 14.42 -3.92
N GLU A 28 -6.84 13.45 -4.41
CA GLU A 28 -7.75 12.66 -3.58
C GLU A 28 -6.99 11.83 -2.53
N VAL A 29 -5.88 11.20 -2.93
CA VAL A 29 -5.02 10.44 -2.02
C VAL A 29 -4.48 11.34 -0.91
N ALA A 30 -3.98 12.54 -1.24
CA ALA A 30 -3.48 13.50 -0.27
C ALA A 30 -4.55 13.95 0.74
N LEU A 31 -5.78 14.19 0.28
CA LEU A 31 -6.91 14.56 1.15
C LEU A 31 -7.31 13.43 2.10
N ARG A 32 -7.32 12.18 1.63
CA ARG A 32 -7.60 11.01 2.47
C ARG A 32 -6.52 10.84 3.54
N LEU A 33 -5.25 10.99 3.19
CA LEU A 33 -4.14 10.95 4.15
C LEU A 33 -4.24 12.05 5.19
N ALA A 34 -4.56 13.29 4.78
CA ALA A 34 -4.75 14.40 5.69
C ALA A 34 -5.84 14.11 6.73
N ALA A 35 -6.98 13.58 6.28
CA ALA A 35 -8.11 13.26 7.14
C ALA A 35 -7.88 12.04 8.07
N LEU A 36 -7.08 11.06 7.62
CA LEU A 36 -6.66 9.92 8.45
C LEU A 36 -5.68 10.35 9.55
N GLN A 37 -4.69 11.18 9.20
CA GLN A 37 -3.68 11.66 10.15
C GLN A 37 -4.17 12.82 11.03
N GLY A 38 -5.27 13.47 10.64
CA GLY A 38 -5.76 14.67 11.30
C GLY A 38 -4.84 15.87 11.13
N ARG A 39 -4.13 15.95 10.00
CA ARG A 39 -3.17 17.01 9.67
C ARG A 39 -3.39 17.48 8.24
N VAL A 40 -3.56 18.79 8.03
CA VAL A 40 -3.74 19.38 6.68
C VAL A 40 -2.53 19.13 5.78
N LYS A 41 -1.34 19.08 6.36
CA LYS A 41 -0.10 18.65 5.69
C LYS A 41 0.24 17.26 6.22
N PRO A 42 -0.24 16.17 5.58
CA PRO A 42 0.09 14.82 6.01
C PRO A 42 1.58 14.54 5.79
N GLU A 43 2.16 13.73 6.66
CA GLU A 43 3.54 13.26 6.59
C GLU A 43 3.55 11.74 6.57
N LEU A 44 4.38 11.16 5.72
CA LEU A 44 4.60 9.72 5.65
C LEU A 44 6.08 9.44 5.86
N GLY A 45 6.36 8.27 6.41
CA GLY A 45 7.72 7.81 6.69
C GLY A 45 7.89 6.35 6.29
N ARG A 46 8.56 5.58 7.15
CA ARG A 46 8.84 4.17 6.89
C ARG A 46 7.56 3.36 6.66
N GLY A 47 7.48 2.72 5.49
CA GLY A 47 6.46 1.73 5.18
C GLY A 47 6.82 0.35 5.74
N ALA A 48 5.83 -0.53 5.82
CA ALA A 48 6.01 -1.93 6.17
C ALA A 48 5.04 -2.80 5.37
N VAL A 49 5.46 -4.04 5.08
CA VAL A 49 4.64 -5.06 4.44
C VAL A 49 4.72 -6.34 5.27
N VAL A 50 3.58 -7.00 5.45
CA VAL A 50 3.49 -8.31 6.13
C VAL A 50 3.05 -9.34 5.09
N VAL A 51 3.93 -10.30 4.78
CA VAL A 51 3.64 -11.38 3.83
C VAL A 51 3.14 -12.59 4.62
N ALA A 52 1.84 -12.87 4.52
CA ALA A 52 1.25 -14.09 5.08
C ALA A 52 1.45 -15.25 4.10
N ALA A 53 1.86 -16.41 4.61
CA ALA A 53 2.08 -17.62 3.81
C ALA A 53 1.35 -18.82 4.45
N ALA A 54 0.64 -19.58 3.62
CA ALA A 54 -0.06 -20.79 4.00
C ALA A 54 -0.18 -21.73 2.78
N ASP A 55 -0.12 -23.03 3.04
CA ASP A 55 -0.43 -24.03 2.03
C ASP A 55 -1.93 -24.21 1.86
N HIS A 56 -2.33 -24.68 0.69
CA HIS A 56 -3.73 -24.93 0.36
C HIS A 56 -3.90 -26.41 -0.01
N GLY A 57 -4.87 -27.10 0.61
CA GLY A 57 -5.14 -28.52 0.33
C GLY A 57 -5.70 -28.79 -1.07
N VAL A 58 -6.34 -27.78 -1.68
CA VAL A 58 -6.95 -27.88 -3.03
C VAL A 58 -5.93 -28.15 -4.15
N VAL A 59 -4.62 -28.05 -3.87
CA VAL A 59 -3.57 -28.45 -4.84
C VAL A 59 -3.69 -29.91 -5.28
N ALA A 60 -4.35 -30.78 -4.49
CA ALA A 60 -4.68 -32.15 -4.86
C ALA A 60 -5.55 -32.24 -6.13
N GLU A 61 -6.32 -31.19 -6.46
CA GLU A 61 -7.16 -31.09 -7.65
C GLU A 61 -6.39 -30.64 -8.90
N GLY A 62 -5.06 -30.50 -8.83
CA GLY A 62 -4.23 -30.14 -9.99
C GLY A 62 -4.38 -28.69 -10.45
N VAL A 63 -4.84 -27.79 -9.57
CA VAL A 63 -5.10 -26.37 -9.90
C VAL A 63 -3.84 -25.50 -10.00
N SER A 64 -2.65 -26.05 -9.72
CA SER A 64 -1.37 -25.33 -9.72
C SER A 64 -0.32 -26.06 -10.55
N ALA A 65 0.45 -25.31 -11.35
CA ALA A 65 1.62 -25.82 -12.07
C ALA A 65 2.86 -25.99 -11.16
N TYR A 66 2.84 -25.42 -9.95
CA TYR A 66 3.94 -25.50 -8.98
C TYR A 66 3.61 -26.50 -7.87
N PRO A 67 4.58 -27.33 -7.44
CA PRO A 67 4.44 -28.20 -6.28
C PRO A 67 4.12 -27.42 -4.99
N GLN A 68 3.39 -28.04 -4.07
CA GLN A 68 3.00 -27.41 -2.80
C GLN A 68 4.21 -26.93 -1.97
N GLU A 69 5.32 -27.65 -1.99
CA GLU A 69 6.54 -27.31 -1.23
C GLU A 69 7.14 -25.94 -1.60
N VAL A 70 6.80 -25.39 -2.77
CA VAL A 70 7.25 -24.07 -3.23
C VAL A 70 6.83 -22.98 -2.24
N THR A 71 5.70 -23.12 -1.53
CA THR A 71 5.28 -22.19 -0.46
C THR A 71 6.38 -22.04 0.58
N ARG A 72 6.86 -23.15 1.15
CA ARG A 72 7.91 -23.14 2.18
C ARG A 72 9.24 -22.66 1.60
N GLN A 73 9.58 -23.08 0.38
CA GLN A 73 10.82 -22.64 -0.29
C GLN A 73 10.84 -21.12 -0.49
N MET A 74 9.70 -20.52 -0.90
CA MET A 74 9.58 -19.07 -1.06
C MET A 74 9.62 -18.33 0.27
N VAL A 75 9.05 -18.88 1.35
CA VAL A 75 9.21 -18.29 2.69
C VAL A 75 10.69 -18.25 3.10
N LEU A 76 11.43 -19.35 2.88
CA LEU A 76 12.88 -19.34 3.13
C LEU A 76 13.61 -18.34 2.22
N ASN A 77 13.15 -18.15 0.99
CA ASN A 77 13.67 -17.13 0.09
C ASN A 77 13.38 -15.70 0.60
N PHE A 78 12.18 -15.43 1.14
CA PHE A 78 11.82 -14.16 1.78
C PHE A 78 12.75 -13.83 2.95
N LEU A 79 13.01 -14.82 3.81
CA LEU A 79 13.91 -14.66 4.97
C LEU A 79 15.37 -14.42 4.57
N ARG A 80 15.77 -14.92 3.39
CA ARG A 80 17.11 -14.72 2.82
C ARG A 80 17.24 -13.46 1.97
N GLY A 81 16.16 -12.70 1.80
CA GLY A 81 16.18 -11.47 0.98
C GLY A 81 16.15 -11.71 -0.53
N GLY A 82 15.90 -12.93 -1.01
CA GLY A 82 16.09 -13.30 -2.41
C GLY A 82 14.83 -13.23 -3.28
N ALA A 83 13.68 -12.81 -2.76
CA ALA A 83 12.47 -12.65 -3.56
C ALA A 83 12.28 -11.22 -4.05
N ALA A 84 11.42 -11.04 -5.06
CA ALA A 84 11.12 -9.71 -5.60
C ALA A 84 10.62 -8.72 -4.52
N ILE A 85 9.77 -9.17 -3.58
CA ILE A 85 9.28 -8.31 -2.50
C ILE A 85 10.40 -7.79 -1.60
N ASN A 86 11.50 -8.53 -1.45
CA ASN A 86 12.65 -8.07 -0.67
C ASN A 86 13.40 -6.93 -1.38
N GLN A 87 13.33 -6.86 -2.71
CA GLN A 87 14.03 -5.86 -3.51
C GLN A 87 13.19 -4.60 -3.77
N PHE A 88 11.86 -4.72 -3.72
CA PHE A 88 10.94 -3.59 -3.85
C PHE A 88 10.65 -2.88 -2.51
N ALA A 89 10.73 -3.61 -1.39
CA ALA A 89 10.40 -3.10 -0.05
C ALA A 89 11.54 -2.35 0.64
#